data_AF-A0A1W6K209-F1
#
_entry.id   AF-A0A1W6K209-F1
#
_cell.length_a   1.000
_cell.length_b   1.000
_cell.length_c   1.000
_cell.angle_alpha   90.00
_cell.angle_beta   90.00
_cell.angle_gamma   90.00
#
_symmetry.space_group_name_H-M   'P 1'
#
loop_
_entity.id
_entity.type
_entity.pdbx_description
1 polymer ?
#
loop_
_entity_poly.entity_id
_entity_poly.type
_entity_poly.pdbx_seq_one_letter_code
_entity_poly.pdbx_strand_id
1 'polypeptide(L)' 'MNEKKKTYTFGDIIIREVKRRYYVYLSRESSTDGKEHYIGPLDDVVKKNYIKNRSGGVWGLIPHSGPAGI' A
#
# COMPACT_ATOMS: atom_id res chain seq x y z
N MET A 1 28.45 -6.11 3.85
CA MET A 1 28.02 -4.81 3.28
C MET A 1 26.53 -4.66 3.59
N ASN A 2 26.15 -3.70 4.43
CA ASN A 2 24.74 -3.40 4.71
C ASN A 2 24.12 -2.82 3.44
N GLU A 3 23.43 -3.67 2.67
CA GLU A 3 22.62 -3.23 1.54
C GLU A 3 21.59 -2.23 2.11
N LYS A 4 21.76 -0.94 1.80
CA LYS A 4 20.88 0.12 2.29
C LYS A 4 19.46 -0.23 1.84
N LYS A 5 18.60 -0.61 2.78
CA LYS A 5 17.17 -0.85 2.51
C LYS A 5 16.62 0.42 1.88
N LYS A 6 16.22 0.35 0.61
CA LYS A 6 15.62 1.49 -0.08
C LYS A 6 14.14 1.52 0.29
N THR A 7 13.70 2.64 0.84
CA THR A 7 12.30 2.89 1.17
C THR A 7 11.83 4.10 0.38
N TYR A 8 10.68 3.99 -0.25
CA TYR A 8 10.02 5.06 -0.99
C TYR A 8 8.66 5.31 -0.35
N THR A 9 8.32 6.58 -0.11
CA THR A 9 7.05 6.96 0.52
C THR A 9 6.28 7.85 -0.44
N PHE A 10 5.02 7.51 -0.68
CA PHE A 10 4.09 8.17 -1.58
C PHE A 10 2.77 8.40 -0.84
N GLY A 11 2.68 9.49 -0.08
CA GLY A 11 1.52 9.77 0.78
C GLY A 11 1.23 8.59 1.70
N ASP A 12 0.08 7.97 1.50
CA ASP A 12 -0.42 6.82 2.26
C ASP A 12 0.30 5.49 1.97
N ILE A 13 1.19 5.43 0.98
CA ILE A 13 1.82 4.19 0.54
C ILE A 13 3.33 4.22 0.78
N ILE A 14 3.87 3.13 1.30
CA ILE A 14 5.29 2.94 1.55
C ILE A 14 5.77 1.71 0.77
N ILE A 15 6.78 1.86 -0.07
CA ILE A 15 7.39 0.77 -0.82
C ILE A 15 8.79 0.50 -0.26
N ARG A 16 9.05 -0.76 0.10
CA ARG A 16 10.34 -1.20 0.66
C ARG A 16 11.01 -2.19 -0.28
N GLU A 17 12.28 -1.96 -0.58
CA GLU A 17 13.13 -2.90 -1.29
C GLU A 17 13.80 -3.87 -0.31
N VAL A 18 13.55 -5.16 -0.51
CA VAL A 18 14.18 -6.25 0.25
C VAL A 18 14.65 -7.31 -0.74
N LYS A 19 15.97 -7.57 -0.78
CA LYS A 19 16.57 -8.56 -1.69
C LYS A 19 16.12 -8.39 -3.14
N ARG A 20 16.17 -7.15 -3.66
CA ARG A 20 15.73 -6.77 -5.03
C ARG A 20 14.23 -7.01 -5.32
N ARG A 21 13.41 -7.22 -4.29
CA ARG A 21 11.94 -7.31 -4.39
C ARG A 21 11.32 -6.10 -3.70
N TYR A 22 10.26 -5.57 -4.29
CA TYR A 22 9.53 -4.44 -3.74
C TYR A 22 8.26 -4.90 -3.04
N TYR A 23 8.04 -4.38 -1.85
CA TYR A 23 6.91 -4.71 -0.98
C TYR A 23 6.16 -3.44 -0.62
N VAL A 24 4.84 -3.49 -0.70
CA VAL A 24 3.94 -2.35 -0.50
C VAL A 24 3.32 -2.42 0.88
N TYR A 25 3.37 -1.30 1.58
CA TYR A 25 2.79 -1.08 2.89
C TYR A 25 1.89 0.16 2.84
N LEU A 26 0.84 0.17 3.67
CA LEU A 26 0.06 1.35 3.97
C LEU A 26 0.71 2.11 5.12
N SER A 27 0.74 3.43 5.05
CA SER A 27 1.28 4.30 6.09
C SER A 27 0.41 4.22 7.35
N ARG A 28 1.00 4.63 8.47
CA ARG A 28 0.27 4.76 9.74
C ARG A 28 -0.94 5.69 9.64
N GLU A 29 -0.82 6.77 8.87
CA GLU A 29 -1.86 7.81 8.77
C GLU A 29 -3.11 7.31 8.03
N SER A 30 -2.94 6.37 7.09
CA SER A 30 -4.06 5.75 6.38
C SER A 30 -4.62 4.49 7.05
N SER A 31 -3.96 3.99 8.10
CA SER A 31 -4.41 2.79 8.82
C SER A 31 -5.29 3.16 10.00
N THR A 32 -6.42 2.46 10.13
CA THR A 32 -7.36 2.58 11.26
C THR A 32 -6.76 2.26 12.63
N ASP A 33 -5.69 1.44 12.69
CA ASP A 33 -4.99 1.06 13.92
C ASP A 33 -3.73 1.92 14.20
N GLY A 34 -3.43 2.90 13.35
CA GLY A 34 -2.23 3.73 13.50
C GLY A 34 -0.91 2.95 13.33
N LYS A 35 -0.93 1.86 12.55
CA LYS A 35 0.26 1.05 12.24
C LYS A 35 0.45 0.91 10.74
N GLU A 36 1.67 0.60 10.32
CA GLU A 36 1.93 0.28 8.92
C GLU A 36 1.36 -1.11 8.59
N HIS A 37 0.54 -1.21 7.55
CA HIS A 37 -0.07 -2.48 7.15
C HIS A 37 0.58 -3.02 5.88
N TYR A 38 1.00 -4.27 5.90
CA TYR A 38 1.51 -4.93 4.70
C TYR A 38 0.37 -5.22 3.72
N ILE A 39 0.48 -4.71 2.49
CA ILE A 39 -0.52 -4.89 1.43
C ILE A 39 -0.17 -6.07 0.52
N GLY A 40 1.11 -6.21 0.16
CA GLY A 40 1.55 -7.25 -0.76
C GLY A 40 2.86 -6.93 -1.50
N PRO A 41 3.36 -7.85 -2.34
CA PRO A 41 4.47 -7.56 -3.23
C PRO A 41 4.02 -6.62 -4.36
N LEU A 42 4.89 -5.70 -4.77
CA LEU A 42 4.55 -4.63 -5.73
C LEU A 42 4.02 -5.17 -7.06
N ASP A 43 4.61 -6.24 -7.59
CA ASP A 43 4.16 -6.88 -8.84
C ASP A 43 2.72 -7.37 -8.76
N ASP A 44 2.32 -7.99 -7.64
CA ASP A 44 0.96 -8.47 -7.42
C ASP A 44 -0.04 -7.32 -7.24
N VAL A 45 0.35 -6.28 -6.48
CA VAL A 45 -0.48 -5.08 -6.27
C VAL A 45 -0.71 -4.35 -7.60
N VAL A 46 0.33 -4.18 -8.43
CA VAL A 46 0.20 -3.56 -9.75
C VAL A 46 -0.64 -4.43 -10.69
N LYS A 47 -0.43 -5.76 -10.73
CA LYS A 47 -1.25 -6.67 -11.55
C LYS A 47 -2.72 -6.61 -11.14
N LYS A 48 -3.01 -6.71 -9.84
CA LYS A 48 -4.37 -6.58 -9.32
C LYS A 48 -4.99 -5.25 -9.72
N ASN A 49 -4.26 -4.14 -9.59
CA ASN A 49 -4.81 -2.83 -9.93
C ASN A 49 -5.00 -2.64 -11.46
N TYR A 50 -3.98 -2.94 -12.25
CA TYR A 50 -3.98 -2.69 -13.69
C TYR A 50 -4.95 -3.60 -14.45
N ILE A 51 -5.10 -4.85 -14.01
CA ILE A 51 -6.02 -5.82 -14.65
C ILE A 51 -7.46 -5.59 -14.17
N LYS A 52 -7.68 -5.30 -12.88
CA LYS A 52 -9.02 -5.16 -12.30
C LYS A 52 -9.68 -3.82 -12.64
N ASN A 53 -8.90 -2.76 -12.88
CA ASN A 53 -9.43 -1.49 -13.40
C ASN A 53 -9.86 -1.58 -14.87
N ARG A 54 -9.36 -2.56 -15.64
CA ARG A 54 -9.90 -2.86 -16.98
C ARG A 54 -11.25 -3.56 -16.95
N SER A 55 -11.65 -4.11 -15.79
CA SER A 55 -12.89 -4.85 -15.56
C SER A 55 -13.82 -4.20 -14.52
N GLY A 56 -13.62 -2.92 -14.18
CA GLY A 56 -14.55 -2.15 -13.32
C GLY A 56 -14.58 -2.55 -11.84
N GLY A 57 -13.53 -3.16 -11.30
CA GLY A 57 -13.55 -3.70 -9.94
C GLY A 57 -13.00 -2.76 -8.86
N VAL A 58 -13.87 -1.90 -8.32
CA VAL A 58 -13.91 -1.39 -6.94
C VAL A 58 -12.55 -1.17 -6.26
N TRP A 59 -12.06 0.08 -6.31
CA TRP A 59 -11.27 0.67 -5.24
C TRP A 59 -12.25 1.11 -4.14
N GLY A 60 -12.49 0.29 -3.13
CA GLY A 60 -13.57 0.57 -2.19
C GLY A 60 -13.45 -0.04 -0.80
N LEU A 61 -12.28 -0.55 -0.40
CA LEU A 61 -12.04 -1.00 0.98
C LEU A 61 -10.68 -0.54 1.50
N ILE A 62 -10.28 0.69 1.16
CA ILE A 62 -9.50 1.47 2.14
C ILE A 62 -10.58 2.12 3.00
N PRO A 63 -10.82 1.64 4.24
CA PRO A 63 -11.73 2.34 5.14
C PRO A 63 -11.08 3.69 5.45
N HIS A 64 -11.41 4.70 4.66
CA HIS A 64 -11.18 6.08 5.03
C HIS A 64 -12.22 6.38 6.11
N SER A 65 -11.89 6.05 7.36
CA SER A 65 -12.62 6.50 8.53
C SER A 65 -12.37 8.00 8.69
N GLY A 66 -13.02 8.80 7.84
CA GLY A 66 -13.37 10.17 8.18
C GLY A 66 -14.40 10.15 9.32
N PRO A 67 -14.45 11.19 10.16
CA PRO A 67 -15.36 11.18 11.30
C PRO A 67 -16.80 11.11 10.81
N ALA A 68 -17.56 10.15 11.35
CA ALA A 68 -19.00 10.07 11.18
C ALA A 68 -19.63 11.23 11.96
N GLY A 69 -19.87 12.34 11.29
CA GLY A 69 -20.71 13.44 11.78
C GLY A 69 -22.07 13.39 11.11
N ILE A 70 -23.10 13.00 11.88
CA ILE A 70 -24.38 13.69 12.03
C ILE A 70 -24.93 13.39 13.43
#